data_AF-A0A2W5PG06-F1
#
_entry.id   AF-A0A2W5PG06-F1
#
_cell.length_a   1.000
_cell.length_b   1.000
_cell.length_c   1.000
_cell.angle_alpha   90.00
_cell.angle_beta   90.00
_cell.angle_gamma   90.00
#
_symmetry.space_group_name_H-M   'P 1'
#
loop_
_entity.id
_entity.type
_entity.pdbx_description
1 polymer ?
#
loop_
_entity_poly.entity_id
_entity_poly.type
_entity_poly.pdbx_seq_one_letter_code
_entity_poly.pdbx_strand_id
1 'polypeptide(L)'
;MHELSTALHAFAHQHPTLLDHALKLLLCVASGIVIWRCGRALAPRHGNDIRLLGFFFWFTILLAFFIACWADRSGAIDQATGAAHNDTGKVILWLLGFALDLNGSLLFFGAVVALAVLPQWLNYIAFSGPLGCAAAPILVGPAIDFLVVTTAKSLVVASGVLLVVSGYGLTGHLGPWTMKASTDGASSGIVALALAFMVVYMYRDTHAELARPLPSGSGLARAGARLRRWATRRNFVGPQGLR
;
A
#
# COMPACT_ATOMS: atom_id res chain seq x y z
N MET A 1 -23.53 -31.75 7.25
CA MET A 1 -22.35 -31.02 6.71
C MET A 1 -21.83 -31.62 5.40
N HIS A 2 -21.77 -32.95 5.25
CA HIS A 2 -21.25 -33.57 4.02
C HIS A 2 -22.08 -33.24 2.76
N GLU A 3 -23.42 -33.31 2.82
CA GLU A 3 -24.30 -33.02 1.67
C GLU A 3 -24.22 -31.56 1.19
N LEU A 4 -24.04 -30.62 2.12
CA LEU A 4 -23.91 -29.19 1.81
C LEU A 4 -22.57 -28.91 1.10
N SER A 5 -21.50 -29.63 1.47
CA SER A 5 -20.21 -29.57 0.78
C SER A 5 -20.29 -30.12 -0.64
N THR A 6 -21.00 -31.24 -0.86
CA THR A 6 -21.14 -31.85 -2.19
C THR A 6 -21.99 -30.99 -3.12
N ALA A 7 -23.10 -30.44 -2.62
CA ALA A 7 -23.96 -29.52 -3.37
C ALA A 7 -23.20 -28.24 -3.78
N LEU A 8 -22.36 -27.70 -2.88
CA LEU A 8 -21.56 -26.50 -3.16
C LEU A 8 -20.47 -26.76 -4.21
N HIS A 9 -19.82 -27.93 -4.19
CA HIS A 9 -18.88 -28.34 -5.23
C HIS A 9 -19.56 -28.53 -6.60
N ALA A 10 -20.74 -29.17 -6.63
CA ALA A 10 -21.49 -29.34 -7.88
C ALA A 10 -21.91 -27.98 -8.48
N PHE A 11 -22.40 -27.06 -7.64
CA PHE A 11 -22.75 -25.71 -8.06
C PHE A 11 -21.54 -24.91 -8.56
N ALA A 12 -20.40 -24.99 -7.86
CA ALA A 12 -19.16 -24.32 -8.27
C ALA A 12 -18.67 -24.79 -9.65
N HIS A 13 -18.82 -26.08 -9.95
CA HIS A 13 -18.45 -26.63 -11.25
C HIS A 13 -19.40 -26.19 -12.38
N GLN A 14 -20.66 -25.94 -12.05
CA GLN A 14 -21.71 -25.59 -13.02
C GLN A 14 -21.76 -24.07 -13.31
N HIS A 15 -21.36 -23.23 -12.35
CA HIS A 15 -21.40 -21.77 -12.48
C HIS A 15 -20.11 -21.07 -12.01
N PRO A 16 -18.96 -21.32 -12.65
CA PRO A 16 -17.67 -20.75 -12.23
C PRO A 16 -17.65 -19.22 -12.30
N THR A 17 -18.39 -18.61 -13.22
CA THR A 17 -18.48 -17.15 -13.35
C THR A 17 -19.25 -16.52 -12.20
N LEU A 18 -20.38 -17.09 -11.76
CA LEU A 18 -21.15 -16.54 -10.63
C LEU A 18 -20.34 -16.56 -9.34
N LEU A 19 -19.59 -17.64 -9.11
CA LEU A 19 -18.73 -17.78 -7.94
C LEU A 19 -17.59 -16.73 -7.95
N ASP A 20 -16.98 -16.49 -9.11
CA ASP A 20 -15.95 -15.46 -9.29
C ASP A 20 -16.49 -14.04 -8.96
N HIS A 21 -17.67 -13.68 -9.49
CA HIS A 21 -18.28 -12.38 -9.19
C HIS A 21 -18.67 -12.25 -7.70
N ALA A 22 -19.21 -13.31 -7.10
CA ALA A 22 -19.55 -13.32 -5.68
C ALA A 22 -18.30 -13.17 -4.80
N LEU A 23 -17.19 -13.83 -5.14
CA LEU A 23 -15.92 -13.72 -4.44
C LEU A 23 -15.37 -12.28 -4.52
N LYS A 24 -15.39 -11.68 -5.72
CA LYS A 24 -14.96 -10.29 -5.93
C LYS A 24 -15.80 -9.30 -5.14
N LEU A 25 -17.12 -9.48 -5.13
CA LEU A 25 -18.03 -8.64 -4.34
C LEU A 25 -17.72 -8.76 -2.85
N LEU A 26 -17.56 -9.98 -2.34
CA LEU A 26 -17.18 -10.23 -0.95
C LEU A 26 -15.84 -9.56 -0.61
N LEU A 27 -14.85 -9.66 -1.50
CA LEU A 27 -13.54 -9.04 -1.34
C LEU A 27 -13.63 -7.51 -1.31
N CYS A 28 -14.46 -6.91 -2.16
CA CYS A 28 -14.70 -5.47 -2.17
C CYS A 28 -15.38 -4.99 -0.87
N VAL A 29 -16.40 -5.72 -0.41
CA VAL A 29 -17.09 -5.43 0.86
C VAL A 29 -16.13 -5.54 2.04
N ALA A 30 -15.34 -6.62 2.11
CA ALA A 30 -14.34 -6.82 3.15
C ALA A 30 -13.30 -5.70 3.14
N SER A 31 -12.82 -5.32 1.96
CA SER A 31 -11.87 -4.19 1.79
C SER A 31 -12.46 -2.86 2.25
N GLY A 32 -13.73 -2.59 1.92
CA GLY A 32 -14.44 -1.40 2.41
C GLY A 32 -14.56 -1.37 3.93
N ILE A 33 -14.86 -2.51 4.57
CA ILE A 33 -14.88 -2.64 6.03
C ILE A 33 -13.49 -2.37 6.63
N VAL A 34 -12.42 -2.89 6.01
CA VAL A 34 -11.04 -2.67 6.45
C VAL A 34 -10.68 -1.19 6.37
N ILE A 35 -10.96 -0.53 5.24
CA ILE A 35 -10.71 0.91 5.05
C ILE A 35 -11.47 1.71 6.11
N TRP A 36 -12.75 1.41 6.32
CA TRP A 36 -13.58 2.10 7.31
C TRP A 36 -13.05 1.91 8.73
N ARG A 37 -12.69 0.69 9.13
CA ARG A 37 -12.14 0.39 10.46
C ARG A 37 -10.79 1.07 10.68
N CYS A 38 -9.86 0.92 9.74
CA CYS A 38 -8.52 1.53 9.82
C CYS A 38 -8.63 3.06 9.83
N GLY A 39 -9.47 3.63 8.96
CA GLY A 39 -9.73 5.07 8.89
C GLY A 39 -10.30 5.62 10.18
N ARG A 40 -11.31 4.96 10.77
CA ARG A 40 -11.87 5.39 12.07
C ARG A 40 -10.86 5.32 13.21
N ALA A 41 -10.00 4.28 13.22
CA ALA A 41 -8.98 4.13 14.25
C ALA A 41 -7.85 5.16 14.11
N LEU A 42 -7.45 5.49 12.87
CA LEU A 42 -6.42 6.49 12.58
C LEU A 42 -6.92 7.93 12.79
N ALA A 43 -8.19 8.22 12.54
CA ALA A 43 -8.74 9.58 12.50
C ALA A 43 -8.42 10.46 13.73
N PRO A 44 -8.58 10.00 14.99
CA PRO A 44 -8.39 10.86 16.15
C PRO A 44 -6.92 11.22 16.42
N ARG A 45 -5.95 10.41 15.96
CA ARG A 45 -4.52 10.57 16.31
C ARG A 45 -3.63 10.90 15.12
N HIS A 46 -4.04 10.47 13.93
CA HIS A 46 -3.26 10.52 12.70
C HIS A 46 -4.10 10.99 11.51
N GLY A 47 -5.04 11.91 11.75
CA GLY A 47 -5.92 12.46 10.71
C GLY A 47 -5.17 13.05 9.50
N ASN A 48 -3.95 13.57 9.70
CA ASN A 48 -3.11 14.05 8.60
C ASN A 48 -2.71 12.94 7.62
N ASP A 49 -2.40 11.73 8.12
CA ASP A 49 -2.02 10.61 7.25
C ASP A 49 -3.22 10.16 6.39
N ILE A 50 -4.42 10.14 6.95
CA ILE A 50 -5.65 9.82 6.20
C ILE A 50 -5.90 10.87 5.10
N ARG A 51 -5.75 12.16 5.43
CA ARG A 51 -5.89 13.25 4.45
C ARG A 51 -4.87 13.11 3.33
N LEU A 52 -3.63 12.74 3.66
CA LEU A 52 -2.58 12.53 2.68
C LEU A 52 -2.91 11.36 1.74
N LEU A 53 -3.33 10.21 2.27
CA LEU A 53 -3.77 9.07 1.47
C LEU A 53 -4.96 9.43 0.59
N GLY A 54 -5.97 10.09 1.15
CA GLY A 54 -7.14 10.56 0.41
C GLY A 54 -6.78 11.56 -0.68
N PHE A 55 -5.88 12.50 -0.40
CA PHE A 55 -5.39 13.47 -1.38
C PHE A 55 -4.70 12.77 -2.55
N PHE A 56 -3.72 11.89 -2.29
CA PHE A 56 -3.03 11.16 -3.37
C PHE A 56 -3.98 10.26 -4.16
N PHE A 57 -4.96 9.65 -3.49
CA PHE A 57 -5.97 8.82 -4.15
C PHE A 57 -6.79 9.63 -5.16
N TRP A 58 -7.42 10.71 -4.70
CA TRP A 58 -8.24 11.57 -5.55
C TRP A 58 -7.43 12.27 -6.63
N PHE A 59 -6.23 12.75 -6.29
CA PHE A 59 -5.31 13.34 -7.27
C PHE A 59 -4.95 12.34 -8.38
N THR A 60 -4.64 11.10 -8.01
CA THR A 60 -4.32 10.05 -8.99
C THR A 60 -5.52 9.70 -9.86
N ILE A 61 -6.72 9.59 -9.28
CA ILE A 61 -7.95 9.35 -10.06
C ILE A 61 -8.17 10.47 -11.08
N LEU A 62 -8.12 11.73 -10.65
CA LEU A 62 -8.33 12.87 -11.55
C LEU A 62 -7.26 12.91 -12.65
N LEU A 63 -6.00 12.75 -12.28
CA LEU A 63 -4.88 12.76 -13.22
C LEU A 63 -5.00 11.62 -14.24
N ALA A 64 -5.21 10.39 -13.78
CA ALA A 64 -5.38 9.23 -14.66
C ALA A 64 -6.61 9.38 -15.55
N PHE A 65 -7.71 9.95 -15.04
CA PHE A 65 -8.92 10.21 -15.81
C PHE A 65 -8.66 11.24 -16.92
N PHE A 66 -7.96 12.34 -16.63
CA PHE A 66 -7.59 13.33 -17.64
C PHE A 66 -6.64 12.75 -18.69
N ILE A 67 -5.66 11.92 -18.27
CA ILE A 67 -4.76 11.22 -19.20
C ILE A 67 -5.57 10.28 -20.11
N ALA A 68 -6.52 9.51 -19.55
CA ALA A 68 -7.37 8.62 -20.32
C ALA A 68 -8.27 9.38 -21.32
N CYS A 69 -8.93 10.45 -20.87
CA CYS A 69 -9.71 11.35 -21.73
C CYS A 69 -8.88 11.89 -22.89
N TRP A 70 -7.66 12.34 -22.59
CA TRP A 70 -6.77 12.90 -23.58
C TRP A 70 -6.23 11.86 -24.55
N ALA A 71 -5.88 10.67 -24.06
CA ALA A 71 -5.41 9.55 -24.86
C ALA A 71 -6.48 9.09 -25.87
N ASP A 72 -7.74 9.01 -25.43
CA ASP A 72 -8.88 8.65 -26.26
C ASP A 72 -9.12 9.70 -27.36
N ARG A 73 -9.17 11.00 -26.99
CA ARG A 73 -9.39 12.08 -27.97
C ARG A 73 -8.26 12.27 -28.97
N SER A 74 -7.02 11.95 -28.59
CA SER A 74 -5.84 12.08 -29.45
C SER A 74 -5.60 10.85 -30.33
N GLY A 75 -6.38 9.77 -30.16
CA GLY A 75 -6.13 8.50 -30.82
C GLY A 75 -4.78 7.90 -30.45
N ALA A 76 -4.24 8.24 -29.26
CA ALA A 76 -2.93 7.76 -28.82
C ALA A 76 -2.93 6.25 -28.54
N ILE A 77 -4.09 5.71 -28.18
CA ILE A 77 -4.33 4.29 -27.95
C ILE A 77 -5.32 3.81 -29.00
N ASP A 78 -4.96 2.77 -29.73
CA ASP A 78 -5.87 2.11 -30.64
C ASP A 78 -7.00 1.45 -29.85
N GLN A 79 -8.22 1.89 -30.09
CA GLN A 79 -9.40 1.34 -29.42
C GLN A 79 -9.56 -0.15 -29.72
N ALA A 80 -9.18 -0.65 -30.90
CA ALA A 80 -9.37 -2.06 -31.24
C ALA A 80 -8.39 -3.00 -30.52
N THR A 81 -7.12 -2.60 -30.43
CA THR A 81 -6.06 -3.47 -29.89
C THR A 81 -5.56 -3.08 -28.51
N GLY A 82 -5.90 -1.88 -28.03
CA GLY A 82 -5.31 -1.27 -26.83
C GLY A 82 -3.82 -0.95 -26.99
N ALA A 83 -3.28 -1.07 -28.21
CA ALA A 83 -1.88 -0.79 -28.48
C ALA A 83 -1.61 0.71 -28.59
N ALA A 84 -0.39 1.13 -28.25
CA ALA A 84 0.06 2.49 -28.50
C ALA A 84 0.23 2.71 -30.00
N HIS A 85 -0.49 3.70 -30.56
CA HIS A 85 -0.44 4.01 -31.99
C HIS A 85 0.69 5.01 -32.32
N ASN A 86 1.04 5.89 -31.37
CA ASN A 86 2.06 6.94 -31.53
C ASN A 86 3.03 6.99 -30.34
N ASP A 87 4.07 7.82 -30.42
CA ASP A 87 5.05 7.97 -29.32
C ASP A 87 4.40 8.45 -28.02
N THR A 88 3.34 9.26 -28.13
CA THR A 88 2.51 9.65 -27.00
C THR A 88 1.88 8.44 -26.29
N GLY A 89 1.29 7.51 -27.05
CA GLY A 89 0.72 6.27 -26.53
C GLY A 89 1.78 5.40 -25.85
N LYS A 90 3.01 5.35 -26.40
CA LYS A 90 4.13 4.64 -25.76
C LYS A 90 4.50 5.26 -24.42
N VAL A 91 4.53 6.59 -24.33
CA VAL A 91 4.77 7.30 -23.05
C VAL A 91 3.66 7.00 -22.04
N ILE A 92 2.40 7.00 -22.46
CA ILE A 92 1.26 6.67 -21.58
C ILE A 92 1.36 5.23 -21.07
N LEU A 93 1.62 4.26 -21.96
CA LEU A 93 1.79 2.86 -21.56
C LEU A 93 3.01 2.65 -20.66
N TRP A 94 4.10 3.38 -20.91
CA TRP A 94 5.27 3.38 -20.04
C TRP A 94 4.95 3.94 -18.66
N LEU A 95 4.27 5.08 -18.57
CA LEU A 95 3.81 5.68 -17.31
C LEU A 95 2.85 4.76 -16.55
N LEU A 96 1.95 4.08 -17.26
CA LEU A 96 1.03 3.09 -16.69
C LEU A 96 1.80 1.90 -16.12
N GLY A 97 2.74 1.35 -16.89
CA GLY A 97 3.62 0.28 -16.44
C GLY A 97 4.43 0.66 -15.21
N PHE A 98 5.01 1.88 -15.21
CA PHE A 98 5.74 2.42 -14.08
C PHE A 98 4.86 2.61 -12.83
N ALA A 99 3.64 3.14 -12.98
CA ALA A 99 2.71 3.34 -11.87
C ALA A 99 2.20 2.03 -11.26
N LEU A 100 2.14 0.96 -12.06
CA LEU A 100 1.70 -0.38 -11.64
C LEU A 100 2.87 -1.30 -11.24
N ASP A 101 4.12 -0.92 -11.48
CA ASP A 101 5.31 -1.67 -11.06
C ASP A 101 5.59 -1.49 -9.55
N LEU A 102 4.69 -2.08 -8.76
CA LEU A 102 4.79 -2.11 -7.30
C LEU A 102 6.05 -2.86 -6.86
N ASN A 103 6.45 -3.92 -7.58
CA ASN A 103 7.63 -4.71 -7.24
C ASN A 103 8.91 -3.90 -7.43
N GLY A 104 9.10 -3.27 -8.59
CA GLY A 104 10.24 -2.40 -8.85
C GLY A 104 10.30 -1.22 -7.87
N SER A 105 9.15 -0.63 -7.56
CA SER A 105 9.04 0.43 -6.54
C SER A 105 9.48 -0.06 -5.16
N LEU A 106 8.98 -1.21 -4.71
CA LEU A 106 9.34 -1.81 -3.41
C LEU A 106 10.83 -2.17 -3.33
N LEU A 107 11.38 -2.75 -4.40
CA LEU A 107 12.82 -3.06 -4.48
C LEU A 107 13.66 -1.78 -4.42
N PHE A 108 13.28 -0.75 -5.16
CA PHE A 108 14.00 0.53 -5.16
C PHE A 108 13.99 1.20 -3.78
N PHE A 109 12.82 1.38 -3.18
CA PHE A 109 12.72 2.02 -1.85
C PHE A 109 13.33 1.14 -0.75
N GLY A 110 13.18 -0.18 -0.86
CA GLY A 110 13.84 -1.15 0.01
C GLY A 110 15.36 -1.05 -0.06
N ALA A 111 15.93 -0.91 -1.25
CA ALA A 111 17.37 -0.72 -1.46
C ALA A 111 17.85 0.61 -0.86
N VAL A 112 17.11 1.71 -1.06
CA VAL A 112 17.44 3.03 -0.46
C VAL A 112 17.44 2.94 1.07
N VAL A 113 16.43 2.28 1.66
CA VAL A 113 16.33 2.09 3.11
C VAL A 113 17.44 1.18 3.63
N ALA A 114 17.72 0.07 2.93
CA ALA A 114 18.82 -0.82 3.26
C ALA A 114 20.17 -0.09 3.23
N LEU A 115 20.41 0.77 2.23
CA LEU A 115 21.62 1.57 2.13
C LEU A 115 21.78 2.53 3.32
N ALA A 116 20.69 3.09 3.84
CA ALA A 116 20.72 3.96 5.01
C ALA A 116 20.86 3.18 6.34
N VAL A 117 20.15 2.07 6.47
CA VAL A 117 20.02 1.31 7.73
C VAL A 117 21.17 0.33 7.94
N LEU A 118 21.56 -0.41 6.90
CA LEU A 118 22.52 -1.51 6.99
C LEU A 118 23.90 -1.06 7.50
N PRO A 119 24.49 0.06 7.04
CA PRO A 119 25.77 0.51 7.57
C PRO A 119 25.71 0.84 9.08
N GLN A 120 24.61 1.44 9.54
CA GLN A 120 24.42 1.76 10.96
C GLN A 120 24.22 0.50 11.80
N TRP A 121 23.47 -0.47 11.27
CA TRP A 121 23.29 -1.77 11.91
C TRP A 121 24.60 -2.55 12.01
N LEU A 122 25.38 -2.58 10.94
CA LEU A 122 26.69 -3.23 10.92
C LEU A 122 27.66 -2.54 11.89
N ASN A 123 27.70 -1.21 11.93
CA ASN A 123 28.52 -0.48 12.90
C ASN A 123 28.07 -0.74 14.36
N TYR A 124 26.76 -0.88 14.58
CA TYR A 124 26.21 -1.23 15.89
C TYR A 124 26.64 -2.63 16.33
N ILE A 125 26.48 -3.64 15.46
CA ILE A 125 26.75 -5.04 15.83
C ILE A 125 28.24 -5.37 15.82
N ALA A 126 28.98 -4.94 14.80
CA ALA A 126 30.36 -5.37 14.60
C ALA A 126 31.37 -4.57 15.42
N PHE A 127 31.13 -3.27 15.64
CA PHE A 127 32.12 -2.38 16.26
C PHE A 127 31.65 -1.86 17.63
N SER A 128 30.60 -1.03 17.63
CA SER A 128 30.26 -0.25 18.82
C SER A 128 29.54 -1.05 19.91
N GLY A 129 28.77 -2.08 19.54
CA GLY A 129 28.07 -3.01 20.43
C GLY A 129 29.00 -3.78 21.36
N PRO A 130 29.93 -4.60 20.83
CA PRO A 130 30.87 -5.38 21.64
C PRO A 130 31.76 -4.51 22.53
N LEU A 131 32.06 -3.28 22.10
CA LEU A 131 32.89 -2.32 22.85
C LEU A 131 32.11 -1.58 23.95
N GLY A 132 30.79 -1.78 24.07
CA GLY A 132 29.95 -1.07 25.03
C GLY A 132 29.76 0.42 24.72
N CYS A 133 30.20 0.88 23.54
CA CYS A 133 30.11 2.28 23.09
C CYS A 133 28.93 2.52 22.13
N ALA A 134 28.03 1.56 22.00
CA ALA A 134 26.94 1.58 21.03
C ALA A 134 25.87 2.64 21.38
N ALA A 135 25.76 3.66 20.54
CA ALA A 135 24.60 4.54 20.50
C ALA A 135 23.51 3.95 19.58
N ALA A 136 22.25 4.32 19.82
CA ALA A 136 21.16 3.88 18.94
C ALA A 136 21.33 4.48 17.53
N PRO A 137 21.09 3.69 16.45
CA PRO A 137 21.09 4.18 15.08
C PRO A 137 20.14 5.35 14.87
N ILE A 138 20.64 6.42 14.25
CA ILE A 138 19.92 7.69 14.15
C ILE A 138 18.86 7.65 13.04
N LEU A 139 19.13 6.95 11.93
CA LEU A 139 18.24 7.00 10.75
C LEU A 139 17.25 5.83 10.67
N VAL A 140 17.29 4.84 11.57
CA VAL A 140 16.43 3.65 11.46
C VAL A 140 14.96 4.01 11.54
N GLY A 141 14.57 4.85 12.50
CA GLY A 141 13.19 5.34 12.61
C GLY A 141 12.75 6.10 11.35
N PRO A 142 13.41 7.21 10.98
CA PRO A 142 13.09 7.95 9.76
C PRO A 142 13.07 7.12 8.48
N ALA A 143 13.97 6.13 8.34
CA ALA A 143 14.01 5.25 7.17
C ALA A 143 12.81 4.30 7.12
N ILE A 144 12.37 3.76 8.26
CA ILE A 144 11.15 2.94 8.34
C ILE A 144 9.91 3.81 8.07
N ASP A 145 9.82 5.00 8.67
CA ASP A 145 8.75 5.98 8.40
C ASP A 145 8.65 6.25 6.89
N PHE A 146 9.80 6.50 6.25
CA PHE A 146 9.89 6.73 4.82
C PHE A 146 9.43 5.52 4.01
N LEU A 147 9.86 4.31 4.35
CA LEU A 147 9.47 3.08 3.66
C LEU A 147 7.96 2.86 3.72
N VAL A 148 7.37 2.93 4.92
CA VAL A 148 5.95 2.68 5.13
C VAL A 148 5.10 3.70 4.39
N VAL A 149 5.43 5.00 4.52
CA VAL A 149 4.68 6.07 3.86
C VAL A 149 4.78 5.93 2.34
N THR A 150 5.95 5.59 1.81
CA THR A 150 6.16 5.46 0.37
C THR A 150 5.43 4.23 -0.19
N THR A 151 5.46 3.10 0.51
CA THR A 151 4.67 1.90 0.15
C THR A 151 3.18 2.17 0.18
N ALA A 152 2.68 2.89 1.20
CA ALA A 152 1.26 3.25 1.24
C ALA A 152 0.87 4.18 0.09
N LYS A 153 1.74 5.12 -0.28
CA LYS A 153 1.52 6.01 -1.45
C LYS A 153 1.50 5.24 -2.76
N SER A 154 2.43 4.31 -3.01
CA SER A 154 2.46 3.53 -4.25
C SER A 154 1.21 2.67 -4.39
N LEU A 155 0.73 2.06 -3.30
CA LEU A 155 -0.54 1.32 -3.28
C LEU A 155 -1.76 2.21 -3.57
N VAL A 156 -1.80 3.42 -3.01
CA VAL A 156 -2.86 4.40 -3.29
C VAL A 156 -2.84 4.83 -4.77
N VAL A 157 -1.66 5.08 -5.33
CA VAL A 157 -1.51 5.46 -6.74
C VAL A 157 -1.96 4.31 -7.64
N ALA A 158 -1.46 3.08 -7.40
CA ALA A 158 -1.87 1.90 -8.15
C ALA A 158 -3.39 1.67 -8.07
N SER A 159 -3.99 1.87 -6.89
CA SER A 159 -5.44 1.79 -6.70
C SER A 159 -6.19 2.80 -7.58
N GLY A 160 -5.81 4.08 -7.54
CA GLY A 160 -6.45 5.13 -8.33
C GLY A 160 -6.36 4.87 -9.84
N VAL A 161 -5.19 4.44 -10.32
CA VAL A 161 -4.97 4.08 -11.73
C VAL A 161 -5.84 2.89 -12.13
N LEU A 162 -5.83 1.80 -11.34
CA LEU A 162 -6.64 0.61 -11.63
C LEU A 162 -8.13 0.93 -11.69
N LEU A 163 -8.65 1.72 -10.75
CA LEU A 163 -10.06 2.11 -10.74
C LEU A 163 -10.45 2.92 -11.98
N VAL A 164 -9.60 3.85 -12.41
CA VAL A 164 -9.85 4.64 -13.62
C VAL A 164 -9.79 3.78 -14.88
N VAL A 165 -8.76 2.94 -15.02
CA VAL A 165 -8.61 2.04 -16.18
C VAL A 165 -9.78 1.07 -16.26
N SER A 166 -10.17 0.46 -15.13
CA SER A 166 -11.34 -0.41 -15.05
C SER A 166 -12.65 0.32 -15.35
N GLY A 167 -12.82 1.55 -14.85
CA GLY A 167 -13.98 2.38 -15.15
C GLY A 167 -14.08 2.70 -16.64
N TYR A 168 -12.96 3.08 -17.26
CA TYR A 168 -12.87 3.29 -18.70
C TYR A 168 -13.15 2.00 -19.49
N GLY A 169 -12.63 0.86 -19.04
CA GLY A 169 -12.90 -0.44 -19.66
C GLY A 169 -14.38 -0.80 -19.67
N LEU A 170 -15.14 -0.43 -18.63
CA LEU A 170 -16.60 -0.64 -18.60
C LEU A 170 -17.36 0.21 -19.62
N THR A 171 -16.82 1.36 -20.03
CA THR A 171 -17.47 2.23 -21.03
C THR A 171 -17.26 1.77 -22.47
N GLY A 172 -16.46 0.73 -22.71
CA GLY A 172 -16.20 0.19 -24.05
C GLY A 172 -15.21 0.98 -24.90
N HIS A 173 -14.64 2.08 -24.38
CA HIS A 173 -13.63 2.88 -25.09
C HIS A 173 -12.25 2.21 -25.14
N LEU A 174 -12.00 1.20 -24.31
CA LEU A 174 -10.78 0.38 -24.35
C LEU A 174 -11.15 -0.98 -24.94
N GLY A 175 -11.16 -1.12 -26.26
CA GLY A 175 -11.79 -2.25 -26.96
C GLY A 175 -11.29 -3.67 -26.65
N PRO A 176 -10.02 -3.96 -26.30
CA PRO A 176 -9.65 -5.31 -25.84
C PRO A 176 -10.02 -5.57 -24.37
N TRP A 177 -10.49 -4.56 -23.63
CA TRP A 177 -10.74 -4.67 -22.20
C TRP A 177 -12.08 -5.35 -21.94
N THR A 178 -12.02 -6.65 -21.63
CA THR A 178 -13.23 -7.41 -21.27
C THR A 178 -13.85 -6.90 -19.97
N MET A 179 -15.17 -7.07 -19.81
CA MET A 179 -15.85 -6.82 -18.52
C MET A 179 -15.15 -7.55 -17.36
N LYS A 180 -14.67 -8.77 -17.62
CA LYS A 180 -13.90 -9.54 -16.65
C LYS A 180 -12.66 -8.77 -16.20
N ALA A 181 -11.81 -8.33 -17.13
CA ALA A 181 -10.60 -7.56 -16.83
C ALA A 181 -10.92 -6.23 -16.10
N SER A 182 -12.03 -5.58 -16.42
CA SER A 182 -12.48 -4.38 -15.69
C SER A 182 -12.84 -4.71 -14.25
N THR A 183 -13.62 -5.77 -14.01
CA THR A 183 -13.97 -6.20 -12.64
C THR A 183 -12.75 -6.65 -11.85
N ASP A 184 -11.81 -7.37 -12.48
CA ASP A 184 -10.54 -7.78 -11.88
C ASP A 184 -9.76 -6.55 -11.43
N GLY A 185 -9.51 -5.60 -12.34
CA GLY A 185 -8.77 -4.38 -12.04
C GLY A 185 -9.45 -3.53 -10.96
N ALA A 186 -10.78 -3.42 -10.95
CA ALA A 186 -11.50 -2.65 -9.96
C ALA A 186 -11.38 -3.29 -8.57
N SER A 187 -11.52 -4.62 -8.50
CA SER A 187 -11.35 -5.37 -7.25
C SER A 187 -9.92 -5.28 -6.72
N SER A 188 -8.91 -5.43 -7.58
CA SER A 188 -7.50 -5.24 -7.22
C SER A 188 -7.21 -3.81 -6.76
N GLY A 189 -7.81 -2.80 -7.40
CA GLY A 189 -7.69 -1.41 -6.99
C GLY A 189 -8.25 -1.16 -5.58
N ILE A 190 -9.43 -1.70 -5.28
CA ILE A 190 -10.03 -1.58 -3.94
C ILE A 190 -9.19 -2.30 -2.87
N VAL A 191 -8.67 -3.49 -3.20
CA VAL A 191 -7.78 -4.25 -2.31
C VAL A 191 -6.48 -3.49 -2.05
N ALA A 192 -5.86 -2.92 -3.09
CA ALA A 192 -4.65 -2.10 -2.95
C ALA A 192 -4.87 -0.90 -2.02
N LEU A 193 -6.03 -0.24 -2.12
CA LEU A 193 -6.40 0.84 -1.21
C LEU A 193 -6.55 0.34 0.23
N ALA A 194 -7.21 -0.79 0.44
CA ALA A 194 -7.35 -1.39 1.77
C ALA A 194 -5.99 -1.77 2.37
N LEU A 195 -5.07 -2.32 1.57
CA LEU A 195 -3.70 -2.59 1.99
C LEU A 195 -2.94 -1.32 2.36
N ALA A 196 -3.11 -0.22 1.62
CA ALA A 196 -2.49 1.06 1.97
C ALA A 196 -2.92 1.56 3.36
N PHE A 197 -4.23 1.50 3.65
CA PHE A 197 -4.78 1.84 4.97
C PHE A 197 -4.26 0.89 6.06
N MET A 198 -4.19 -0.41 5.76
CA MET A 198 -3.71 -1.42 6.70
C MET A 198 -2.23 -1.22 7.05
N VAL A 199 -1.38 -0.93 6.06
CA VAL A 199 0.05 -0.64 6.24
C VAL A 199 0.26 0.56 7.17
N VAL A 200 -0.44 1.66 6.92
CA VAL A 200 -0.33 2.87 7.77
C VAL A 200 -0.89 2.60 9.16
N TYR A 201 -2.04 1.90 9.26
CA TYR A 201 -2.65 1.57 10.55
C TYR A 201 -1.72 0.69 11.41
N MET A 202 -1.22 -0.42 10.87
CA MET A 202 -0.33 -1.35 11.58
C MET A 202 0.93 -0.66 12.08
N TYR A 203 1.52 0.18 11.23
CA TYR A 203 2.71 0.94 11.60
C TYR A 203 2.40 1.97 12.70
N ARG A 204 1.35 2.79 12.57
CA ARG A 204 1.01 3.80 13.58
C ARG A 204 0.57 3.20 14.91
N ASP A 205 -0.22 2.13 14.89
CA ASP A 205 -0.69 1.45 16.10
C ASP A 205 0.49 0.81 16.85
N THR A 206 1.40 0.15 16.12
CA THR A 206 2.65 -0.38 16.69
C THR A 206 3.48 0.72 17.36
N HIS A 207 3.57 1.90 16.74
CA HIS A 207 4.27 3.04 17.34
C HIS A 207 3.53 3.63 18.56
N ALA A 208 2.20 3.63 18.57
CA ALA A 208 1.41 4.08 19.71
C ALA A 208 1.54 3.14 20.92
N GLU A 209 1.62 1.82 20.71
CA GLU A 209 1.91 0.86 21.78
C GLU A 209 3.28 1.08 22.41
N LEU A 210 4.28 1.48 21.61
CA LEU A 210 5.66 1.70 22.08
C LEU A 210 5.82 2.93 22.97
N ALA A 211 4.87 3.87 22.89
CA ALA A 211 4.79 5.01 23.80
C ALA A 211 4.25 4.63 25.20
N ARG A 212 3.68 3.43 25.37
CA ARG A 212 3.17 2.99 26.67
C ARG A 212 4.32 2.59 27.62
N PRO A 213 4.14 2.78 28.95
CA PRO A 213 5.09 2.30 29.95
C PRO A 213 5.39 0.80 29.76
N LEU A 214 6.63 0.39 30.01
CA LEU A 214 7.03 -1.02 29.89
C LEU A 214 6.18 -1.84 30.87
N PRO A 215 5.45 -2.87 30.41
CA PRO A 215 4.81 -3.79 31.33
C PRO A 215 5.89 -4.47 32.19
N SER A 216 5.60 -4.70 33.46
CA SER A 216 6.47 -5.44 34.39
C SER A 216 6.49 -6.93 34.00
N GLY A 217 7.20 -7.25 32.91
CA GLY A 217 7.31 -8.60 32.35
C GLY A 217 8.67 -9.26 32.60
N SER A 218 8.76 -10.52 32.21
CA SER A 218 9.98 -11.35 32.27
C SER A 218 11.16 -10.70 31.53
N GLY A 219 12.40 -11.17 31.80
CA GLY A 219 13.63 -10.61 31.21
C GLY A 219 13.61 -10.55 29.67
N LEU A 220 13.00 -11.55 29.02
CA LEU A 220 12.84 -11.60 27.55
C LEU A 220 11.83 -10.58 27.03
N ALA A 221 10.70 -10.40 27.73
CA ALA A 221 9.72 -9.36 27.39
C ALA A 221 10.34 -7.95 27.51
N ARG A 222 11.18 -7.74 28.53
CA ARG A 222 11.95 -6.50 28.71
C ARG A 222 13.02 -6.32 27.63
N ALA A 223 13.73 -7.38 27.24
CA ALA A 223 14.72 -7.32 26.18
C ALA A 223 14.09 -7.02 24.81
N GLY A 224 13.00 -7.71 24.45
CA GLY A 224 12.24 -7.46 23.24
C GLY A 224 11.67 -6.04 23.20
N ALA A 225 11.10 -5.57 24.31
CA ALA A 225 10.58 -4.20 24.39
C ALA A 225 11.70 -3.14 24.37
N ARG A 226 12.90 -3.43 24.89
CA ARG A 226 14.08 -2.56 24.73
C ARG A 226 14.53 -2.48 23.28
N LEU A 227 14.58 -3.61 22.57
CA LEU A 227 14.98 -3.68 21.16
C LEU A 227 13.96 -3.00 20.25
N ARG A 228 12.66 -3.21 20.53
CA ARG A 228 11.55 -2.57 19.82
C ARG A 228 11.49 -1.05 20.08
N ARG A 229 11.76 -0.58 21.32
CA ARG A 229 11.94 0.85 21.61
C ARG A 229 13.20 1.42 20.97
N TRP A 230 14.29 0.67 20.95
CA TRP A 230 15.54 1.07 20.31
C TRP A 230 15.36 1.32 18.81
N ALA A 231 14.61 0.45 18.12
CA ALA A 231 14.30 0.60 16.69
C ALA A 231 13.34 1.76 16.37
N THR A 232 12.56 2.23 17.35
CA THR A 232 11.47 3.19 17.15
C THR A 232 11.66 4.53 17.85
N ARG A 233 12.82 4.76 18.48
CA ARG A 233 13.16 6.10 18.97
C ARG A 233 13.21 7.05 17.77
N ARG A 234 12.13 7.82 17.57
CA ARG A 234 12.28 9.20 17.13
C ARG A 234 13.31 9.81 18.07
N ASN A 235 14.28 10.52 17.49
CA ASN A 235 15.12 11.43 18.25
C ASN A 235 14.23 12.11 19.28
N PHE A 236 14.45 11.76 20.55
CA PHE A 236 13.99 12.55 21.67
C PHE A 236 14.72 13.88 21.48
N VAL A 237 14.15 14.77 20.66
CA VAL A 237 14.30 16.20 20.92
C VAL A 237 13.72 16.29 22.32
N GLY A 238 14.61 16.52 23.29
CA GLY A 238 14.26 16.55 24.70
C GLY A 238 13.04 17.44 24.93
N PRO A 239 12.39 17.33 26.09
CA PRO A 239 11.41 18.32 26.45
C PRO A 239 12.04 19.70 26.25
N GLN A 240 11.43 20.48 25.36
CA GLN A 240 11.35 21.93 25.49
C GLN A 240 10.56 22.24 26.77
N GLY A 241 11.07 21.75 27.90
CA GLY A 241 10.68 22.03 29.27
C GLY A 241 11.71 23.00 29.84
N LEU A 242 11.81 24.15 29.20
CA LEU A 242 12.24 25.40 29.81
C LEU A 242 11.17 26.43 29.48
N ARG A 243 9.97 26.21 30.02
CA ARG A 243 9.04 27.24 30.52
C ARG A 243 8.20 26.63 31.62
#